data_AF-A0A523AKX4-F1
#
_entry.id   AF-A0A523AKX4-F1
#
_cell.length_a   1.000
_cell.length_b   1.000
_cell.length_c   1.000
_cell.angle_alpha   90.00
_cell.angle_beta   90.00
_cell.angle_gamma   90.00
#
_symmetry.space_group_name_H-M   'P 1'
#
loop_
_entity.id
_entity.type
_entity.pdbx_description
1 polymer ?
#
loop_
_entity_poly.entity_id
_entity_poly.type
_entity_poly.pdbx_seq_one_letter_code
_entity_poly.pdbx_strand_id
1 'polypeptide(L)' 'MLGPEEAIRAGLFACTGCGACREICPGSIDFPKIIERLRGKTCARGLVLPPHTSIAENIRSTGNPFGEKE' A
#
# COMPACT_ATOMS: atom_id res chain seq x y z
N MET A 1 -6.90 7.23 -19.03
CA MET A 1 -5.88 6.98 -17.99
C MET A 1 -6.59 6.97 -16.65
N LEU A 2 -6.51 5.89 -15.86
CA LEU A 2 -7.20 5.79 -14.57
C LEU A 2 -6.59 6.80 -13.58
N GLY A 3 -7.44 7.58 -12.92
CA GLY A 3 -7.01 8.48 -11.83
C GLY A 3 -6.65 7.69 -10.56
N PRO A 4 -5.94 8.31 -9.60
CA PRO A 4 -5.56 7.68 -8.34
C PRO A 4 -6.75 7.11 -7.54
N GLU A 5 -7.89 7.82 -7.55
CA GLU A 5 -9.12 7.42 -6.87
C GLU A 5 -9.71 6.15 -7.49
N GLU A 6 -9.66 6.06 -8.82
CA GLU A 6 -10.10 4.87 -9.56
C GLU A 6 -9.15 3.69 -9.32
N ALA A 7 -7.84 3.92 -9.19
CA ALA A 7 -6.88 2.87 -8.85
C ALA A 7 -7.19 2.23 -7.48
N ILE A 8 -7.59 3.03 -6.49
CA ILE A 8 -8.02 2.54 -5.18
C ILE A 8 -9.27 1.68 -5.32
N ARG A 9 -10.29 2.16 -6.04
CA ARG A 9 -11.51 1.39 -6.32
C ARG A 9 -11.25 0.09 -7.06
N ALA A 10 -10.29 0.11 -8.00
CA ALA A 10 -9.87 -1.05 -8.78
C ALA A 10 -9.01 -2.06 -7.98
N GLY A 11 -8.76 -1.82 -6.69
CA GLY A 11 -8.08 -2.79 -5.83
C GLY A 11 -6.58 -2.58 -5.68
N LEU A 12 -6.07 -1.33 -5.81
CA LEU A 12 -4.65 -1.03 -5.53
C LEU A 12 -4.17 -1.58 -4.17
N PHE A 13 -5.05 -1.59 -3.17
CA PHE A 13 -4.77 -2.12 -1.82
C PHE A 13 -5.07 -3.62 -1.64
N ALA A 14 -5.57 -4.31 -2.67
CA ALA A 14 -5.83 -5.76 -2.62
C ALA A 14 -4.55 -6.60 -2.77
N CYS A 15 -3.49 -6.06 -3.39
CA CYS A 15 -2.22 -6.76 -3.49
C CYS A 15 -1.60 -7.00 -2.10
N THR A 16 -1.38 -8.26 -1.75
CA THR A 16 -0.79 -8.64 -0.45
C THR A 16 0.72 -8.44 -0.39
N GLY A 17 1.37 -8.18 -1.54
CA GLY A 17 2.82 -8.04 -1.62
C GLY A 17 3.57 -9.39 -1.61
N CYS A 18 2.91 -10.51 -1.91
CA CYS A 18 3.52 -11.84 -1.84
C CYS A 18 4.67 -12.10 -2.85
N GLY A 19 4.79 -11.30 -3.91
CA GLY A 19 5.87 -11.44 -4.89
C GLY A 19 5.64 -12.48 -5.99
N ALA A 20 4.61 -13.32 -5.89
CA ALA A 20 4.39 -14.42 -6.85
C ALA A 20 4.36 -13.95 -8.33
N CYS A 21 3.75 -12.79 -8.59
CA CYS A 21 3.69 -12.22 -9.94
C CYS A 21 5.06 -11.82 -10.50
N ARG A 22 6.02 -11.42 -9.66
CA ARG A 22 7.41 -11.12 -10.08
C ARG A 22 8.12 -12.40 -10.51
N GLU A 23 7.98 -13.47 -9.74
CA GLU A 23 8.67 -14.75 -9.98
C GLU A 23 8.23 -15.42 -11.28
N ILE A 24 6.95 -15.32 -11.65
CA ILE A 24 6.43 -15.93 -12.88
C ILE A 24 6.53 -15.03 -14.12
N CYS A 25 6.94 -13.77 -13.97
CA CYS A 25 6.84 -12.80 -15.07
C CYS A 25 7.92 -13.06 -16.14
N PRO A 26 7.54 -13.36 -17.40
CA PRO A 26 8.52 -13.58 -18.47
C PRO A 26 9.27 -12.30 -18.86
N GLY A 27 8.69 -11.13 -18.56
CA GLY A 27 9.30 -9.83 -18.82
C GLY A 27 10.12 -9.26 -17.66
N SER A 28 10.35 -10.05 -16.60
CA SER A 28 11.10 -9.63 -15.40
C SER A 28 10.57 -8.33 -14.77
N ILE A 29 9.24 -8.15 -14.78
CA ILE A 29 8.59 -6.97 -14.21
C ILE A 29 8.39 -7.15 -12.71
N ASP A 30 8.88 -6.20 -11.92
CA ASP A 30 8.66 -6.14 -10.48
C ASP A 30 7.33 -5.43 -10.14
N PHE A 31 6.22 -6.13 -10.36
CA PHE A 31 4.89 -5.64 -10.02
C PHE A 31 4.72 -5.26 -8.53
N PRO A 32 5.21 -6.04 -7.55
CA PRO A 32 5.13 -5.65 -6.14
C PRO A 32 5.74 -4.27 -5.89
N LYS A 33 6.92 -3.99 -6.47
CA LYS A 33 7.58 -2.69 -6.32
C LYS A 33 6.79 -1.57 -7.01
N ILE A 34 6.19 -1.84 -8.16
CA ILE A 34 5.34 -0.86 -8.86
C ILE A 34 4.11 -0.51 -8.00
N ILE A 35 3.44 -1.52 -7.44
CA ILE A 35 2.27 -1.33 -6.57
C ILE A 35 2.63 -0.55 -5.31
N GLU A 36 3.75 -0.86 -4.66
CA GLU A 36 4.26 -0.12 -3.51
C GLU A 36 4.47 1.37 -3.84
N ARG A 37 5.11 1.66 -4.98
CA ARG A 37 5.31 3.04 -5.45
C ARG A 37 4.00 3.76 -5.74
N LEU A 38 3.02 3.06 -6.31
CA LEU A 38 1.69 3.64 -6.55
C LEU A 38 0.97 3.96 -5.23
N ARG A 39 1.00 3.06 -4.25
CA ARG A 39 0.47 3.32 -2.90
C ARG A 39 1.13 4.53 -2.25
N GLY A 40 2.46 4.68 -2.37
CA GLY A 40 3.17 5.87 -1.90
C GLY A 40 2.64 7.16 -2.54
N LYS A 41 2.41 7.15 -3.87
CA LYS A 41 1.85 8.30 -4.59
C LYS A 41 0.41 8.62 -4.18
N THR A 42 -0.43 7.61 -3.93
CA THR A 42 -1.81 7.85 -3.45
C THR A 42 -1.81 8.38 -2.03
N CYS A 43 -1.01 7.80 -1.14
CA CYS A 43 -0.86 8.27 0.25
C CYS A 43 -0.37 9.72 0.31
N ALA A 44 0.61 10.11 -0.52
CA ALA A 44 1.10 11.49 -0.61
C ALA A 44 0.02 12.51 -1.04
N ARG A 45 -1.07 12.05 -1.66
CA ARG A 45 -2.22 12.85 -2.06
C ARG A 45 -3.38 12.78 -1.06
N GLY A 46 -3.16 12.19 0.12
CA GLY A 46 -4.21 11.96 1.12
C GLY A 46 -5.17 10.83 0.77
N LEU A 47 -4.92 10.09 -0.31
CA LEU A 47 -5.76 8.99 -0.77
C LEU A 47 -5.25 7.68 -0.16
N VAL A 48 -5.64 7.45 1.08
CA VAL A 48 -5.23 6.31 1.92
C VAL A 48 -6.47 5.66 2.54
N LEU A 49 -6.42 4.35 2.75
CA LEU A 49 -7.50 3.65 3.46
C LEU A 49 -7.45 3.99 4.95
N PRO A 50 -8.60 4.22 5.62
CA PRO A 50 -8.64 4.59 7.04
C PRO A 50 -7.81 3.69 7.96
N PRO A 51 -7.81 2.34 7.82
CA PRO A 51 -6.99 1.47 8.67
C PRO A 51 -5.49 1.73 8.56
N HIS A 52 -4.98 2.09 7.37
CA HIS A 52 -3.56 2.40 7.19
C HIS A 52 -3.17 3.71 7.88
N THR A 53 -4.09 4.68 7.94
CA THR A 53 -3.89 5.91 8.70
C THR A 53 -3.77 5.61 10.19
N SER A 54 -4.69 4.81 10.74
CA SER A 54 -4.66 4.43 12.16
C SER A 54 -3.39 3.67 12.53
N ILE A 55 -2.95 2.74 11.69
CA ILE A 55 -1.67 2.03 11.90
C ILE A 55 -0.50 3.02 11.95
N ALA A 56 -0.45 3.98 11.03
CA ALA A 56 0.62 4.97 11.01
C ALA A 56 0.61 5.89 12.24
N GLU A 57 -0.58 6.25 12.74
CA GLU A 57 -0.75 7.03 13.97
C GLU A 57 -0.34 6.23 15.22
N ASN A 58 -0.71 4.96 15.31
CA ASN A 58 -0.28 4.06 16.37
C ASN A 58 1.25 3.97 16.41
N ILE A 59 1.90 3.72 15.27
CA ILE A 59 3.38 3.66 15.21
C ILE A 59 4.02 4.96 15.71
N ARG A 60 3.48 6.12 15.33
CA ARG A 60 4.01 7.43 15.78
C ARG A 60 3.79 7.70 17.26
N SER A 61 2.72 7.18 17.85
CA SER A 61 2.31 7.51 19.22
C SER A 61 2.77 6.49 20.26
N THR A 62 2.78 5.21 19.92
CA THR A 62 3.11 4.10 20.85
C THR A 62 4.32 3.29 20.41
N GLY A 63 4.92 3.60 19.26
CA GLY A 63 6.08 2.86 18.73
C GLY A 63 5.72 1.51 18.10
N ASN A 64 4.45 1.13 18.05
CA ASN A 64 3.99 -0.12 17.46
C ASN A 64 2.67 0.06 16.67
N PRO A 65 2.35 -0.82 15.71
CA PRO A 65 1.15 -0.69 14.89
C PRO A 65 -0.17 -0.99 15.62
N PHE A 66 -0.11 -1.64 16.78
CA PHE A 66 -1.29 -2.08 17.53
C PHE A 66 -1.86 -1.00 18.46
N GLY A 67 -1.10 0.05 18.75
CA GLY A 67 -1.52 1.12 19.67
C GLY A 67 -1.45 0.70 21.14
N GLU A 68 -0.77 -0.40 21.43
CA GLU A 68 -0.57 -0.90 22.79
C GLU A 68 0.51 -0.06 23.48
N LYS A 69 0.27 0.35 24.73
CA LYS A 69 1.29 1.00 25.56
C LYS A 69 2.00 -0.10 26.32
N GLU A 70 3.27 -0.34 26.00
CA GLU A 70 4.15 -1.16 26.83
C GLU A 70 4.25 -0.60 28.25
#